data_AF-A0A0D2YD77-F1
#
_entry.id   AF-A0A0D2YD77-F1
#
_cell.length_a   1.000
_cell.length_b   1.000
_cell.length_c   1.000
_cell.angle_alpha   90.00
_cell.angle_beta   90.00
_cell.angle_gamma   90.00
#
_symmetry.space_group_name_H-M   'P 1'
#
loop_
_entity.id
_entity.type
_entity.pdbx_description
1 polymer ?
#
loop_
_entity_poly.entity_id
_entity_poly.type
_entity_poly.pdbx_seq_one_letter_code
_entity_poly.pdbx_strand_id
1 'polypeptide(L)'
;MKDALVRDKLAAEKGVLCFEMEAAGLMNHFPCLVIRGICDYSDSHKNKEWQGFAAMVAAAYAKDLLRQIPPTKVEAERRISEVLNSS
;
A
#
# COMPACT_ATOMS: atom_id res chain seq x y z
N MET A 1 -5.19 -5.62 13.05
CA MET A 1 -4.48 -6.56 13.93
C MET A 1 -4.14 -5.88 15.25
N LYS A 2 -4.33 -6.54 16.39
CA LYS A 2 -4.00 -6.04 17.75
C LYS A 2 -3.27 -7.10 18.59
N ASP A 3 -2.61 -8.05 17.93
CA ASP A 3 -2.02 -9.22 18.55
C ASP A 3 -0.65 -9.46 17.93
N ALA A 4 0.40 -9.27 18.73
CA ALA A 4 1.78 -9.42 18.31
C ALA A 4 2.12 -10.88 17.95
N LEU A 5 1.56 -11.86 18.66
CA LEU A 5 1.83 -13.28 18.39
C LEU A 5 1.25 -13.70 17.04
N VAL A 6 0.03 -13.25 16.74
CA VAL A 6 -0.60 -13.51 15.44
C VAL A 6 0.15 -12.79 14.32
N ARG A 7 0.55 -11.53 14.55
CA ARG A 7 1.37 -10.75 13.61
C ARG A 7 2.67 -11.48 13.27
N ASP A 8 3.42 -11.90 14.28
CA ASP A 8 4.74 -12.52 14.11
C ASP A 8 4.62 -13.90 13.45
N LYS A 9 3.61 -14.67 13.83
CA LYS A 9 3.29 -15.94 13.17
C LYS A 9 3.02 -15.75 11.68
N LEU A 10 2.16 -14.79 11.32
CA LEU A 10 1.82 -14.51 9.93
C LEU A 10 3.01 -13.95 9.14
N ALA A 11 3.84 -13.12 9.76
CA ALA A 11 5.07 -12.63 9.15
C ALA A 11 6.04 -13.78 8.84
N ALA A 12 6.23 -14.71 9.78
CA ALA A 12 7.11 -15.87 9.59
C ALA A 12 6.57 -16.87 8.56
N GLU A 13 5.27 -17.17 8.58
CA GLU A 13 4.66 -18.18 7.70
C GLU A 13 4.44 -17.69 6.28
N LYS A 14 4.12 -16.40 6.11
CA LYS A 14 3.66 -15.84 4.82
C LYS A 14 4.56 -14.74 4.26
N GLY A 15 5.63 -14.37 4.97
CA GLY A 15 6.50 -13.26 4.59
C GLY A 15 5.79 -11.91 4.57
N VAL A 16 4.71 -11.75 5.35
CA VAL A 16 3.92 -10.51 5.38
C VAL A 16 4.73 -9.40 6.03
N LEU A 17 4.86 -8.27 5.32
CA LEU A 17 5.64 -7.12 5.78
C LEU A 17 4.80 -6.10 6.56
N CYS A 18 3.51 -6.01 6.28
CA CYS A 18 2.60 -5.08 6.96
C CYS A 18 1.15 -5.56 6.89
N PHE A 19 0.30 -5.04 7.77
CA PHE A 19 -1.12 -5.37 7.86
C PHE A 19 -1.96 -4.12 7.60
N GLU A 20 -3.07 -4.32 6.90
CA GLU A 20 -3.90 -3.24 6.38
C GLU A 20 -5.30 -3.73 6.03
N MET A 21 -6.21 -2.84 5.61
CA MET A 21 -7.61 -3.20 5.30
C MET A 21 -8.13 -2.73 3.93
N GLU A 22 -7.40 -1.86 3.23
CA GLU A 22 -7.88 -1.09 2.07
C GLU A 22 -7.32 -1.59 0.72
N ALA A 23 -6.09 -2.09 0.66
CA ALA A 23 -5.40 -2.48 -0.57
C ALA A 23 -5.69 -3.91 -1.03
N ALA A 24 -5.98 -4.83 -0.12
CA ALA A 24 -6.31 -6.21 -0.46
C ALA A 24 -7.45 -6.31 -1.50
N GLY A 25 -8.38 -5.35 -1.51
CA GLY A 25 -9.43 -5.27 -2.52
C GLY A 25 -8.94 -4.78 -3.88
N LEU A 26 -8.00 -3.84 -3.94
CA LEU A 26 -7.58 -3.18 -5.19
C LEU A 26 -6.73 -4.10 -6.07
N MET A 27 -5.78 -4.83 -5.48
CA MET A 27 -4.82 -5.66 -6.23
C MET A 27 -5.47 -6.81 -7.02
N ASN A 28 -6.62 -7.30 -6.57
CA ASN A 28 -7.34 -8.38 -7.25
C ASN A 28 -8.12 -7.91 -8.48
N HIS A 29 -8.37 -6.60 -8.61
CA HIS A 29 -9.22 -6.07 -9.68
C HIS A 29 -8.39 -5.39 -10.77
N PHE A 30 -7.23 -4.82 -10.46
CA PHE A 30 -6.38 -4.21 -11.47
C PHE A 30 -4.89 -4.13 -11.09
N PRO A 31 -3.99 -4.04 -12.09
CA PRO A 31 -2.58 -3.82 -11.85
C PRO A 31 -2.35 -2.50 -11.10
N CYS A 32 -1.84 -2.57 -9.87
CA CYS A 32 -1.55 -1.40 -9.08
C CYS A 32 -0.28 -1.57 -8.24
N LEU A 33 0.33 -0.44 -7.89
CA LEU A 33 1.41 -0.35 -6.92
C LEU A 33 0.87 0.28 -5.64
N VAL A 34 1.14 -0.35 -4.51
CA VAL A 34 0.68 0.13 -3.21
C VAL A 34 1.84 0.75 -2.44
N ILE A 35 1.66 2.01 -2.04
CA ILE A 35 2.62 2.78 -1.23
C ILE A 35 2.01 3.01 0.15
N ARG A 36 2.71 2.59 1.20
CA ARG A 36 2.23 2.67 2.59
C ARG A 36 3.26 3.29 3.52
N GLY A 37 2.78 4.15 4.40
CA GLY A 37 3.51 4.56 5.60
C GLY A 37 3.11 3.67 6.77
N ILE A 38 4.09 3.30 7.60
CA ILE A 38 3.84 2.49 8.80
C ILE A 38 3.44 3.43 9.95
N CYS A 39 2.25 3.21 10.51
CA CYS A 39 1.72 4.03 11.61
C CYS A 39 1.52 3.28 12.93
N ASP A 40 1.55 1.94 12.93
CA ASP A 40 1.49 1.13 14.14
C ASP A 40 2.27 -0.20 13.97
N TYR A 41 2.53 -0.86 15.09
CA TYR A 41 3.20 -2.16 15.13
C TYR A 41 2.24 -3.35 15.00
N SER A 42 0.95 -3.11 14.74
CA SER A 42 -0.08 -4.14 14.64
C SER A 42 -0.21 -5.04 15.88
N ASP A 43 0.17 -4.52 17.05
CA ASP A 43 0.03 -5.15 18.36
C ASP A 43 -1.08 -4.48 19.19
N SER A 44 -1.15 -4.80 20.48
CA SER A 44 -2.12 -4.23 21.41
C SER A 44 -1.93 -2.72 21.62
N HIS A 45 -0.74 -2.18 21.38
CA HIS A 45 -0.38 -0.78 21.63
C HIS A 45 -0.66 0.12 20.43
N LYS A 46 -1.90 0.10 19.93
CA LYS A 46 -2.29 1.00 18.84
C LYS A 46 -2.21 2.46 19.28
N ASN A 47 -1.30 3.20 18.66
CA ASN A 47 -1.24 4.66 18.75
C ASN A 47 -1.69 5.28 17.42
N LYS A 48 -2.56 6.28 17.48
CA LYS A 48 -3.05 7.00 16.30
C LYS A 48 -2.20 8.22 15.93
N GLU A 49 -1.32 8.67 16.81
CA GLU A 49 -0.50 9.88 16.62
C GLU A 49 0.35 9.81 15.34
N TRP A 50 0.86 8.63 15.00
CA TRP A 50 1.73 8.43 13.84
C TRP A 50 0.99 8.35 12.50
N GLN A 51 -0.35 8.29 12.48
CA GLN A 51 -1.11 8.17 11.24
C GLN A 51 -0.87 9.36 10.30
N GLY A 52 -0.88 10.58 10.84
CA GLY A 52 -0.65 11.79 10.04
C GLY A 52 0.75 11.82 9.43
N PHE A 53 1.77 11.48 10.22
CA PHE A 53 3.15 11.41 9.75
C PHE A 53 3.34 10.30 8.69
N ALA A 54 2.84 9.10 8.96
CA ALA A 54 2.91 7.97 8.04
C ALA A 54 2.21 8.27 6.70
N ALA A 55 1.03 8.90 6.72
CA ALA A 55 0.32 9.32 5.52
C ALA A 55 1.11 10.38 4.74
N MET A 56 1.68 11.37 5.43
CA MET A 56 2.52 12.40 4.81
C MET A 56 3.76 11.80 4.13
N VAL A 57 4.48 10.90 4.79
CA VAL A 57 5.65 10.22 4.22
C VAL A 57 5.28 9.38 3.00
N ALA A 58 4.18 8.62 3.06
CA ALA A 58 3.70 7.84 1.93
C ALA A 58 3.36 8.72 0.72
N ALA A 59 2.68 9.85 0.95
CA ALA A 59 2.33 10.81 -0.09
C ALA A 59 3.56 11.51 -0.68
N ALA A 60 4.53 11.89 0.15
CA ALA A 60 5.79 12.48 -0.28
C ALA A 60 6.58 11.51 -1.18
N TYR A 61 6.70 10.25 -0.75
CA TYR A 61 7.36 9.21 -1.55
C TYR A 61 6.61 8.96 -2.87
N ALA A 62 5.27 8.88 -2.85
CA ALA A 62 4.48 8.71 -4.06
C ALA A 62 4.70 9.86 -5.06
N LYS A 63 4.76 11.11 -4.57
CA LYS A 63 5.06 12.27 -5.40
C LYS A 63 6.45 12.15 -6.03
N ASP A 64 7.48 11.81 -5.24
CA ASP A 64 8.83 11.69 -5.76
C ASP A 64 8.98 10.53 -6.74
N LEU A 65 8.32 9.40 -6.50
CA LEU A 65 8.27 8.28 -7.45
C LEU A 65 7.65 8.71 -8.79
N LEU A 66 6.51 9.43 -8.75
CA LEU A 66 5.86 9.92 -9.97
C LEU A 66 6.77 10.87 -10.77
N ARG A 67 7.63 11.65 -10.11
CA ARG A 67 8.60 12.52 -10.78
C ARG A 67 9.69 11.75 -11.52
N GLN A 68 9.93 10.49 -11.18
CA GLN A 68 10.87 9.61 -11.88
C GLN A 68 10.25 8.91 -13.10
N ILE A 69 8.93 9.04 -13.29
CA ILE A 69 8.21 8.41 -14.41
C ILE A 69 7.99 9.47 -15.49
N PRO A 70 8.58 9.31 -16.69
CA PRO A 70 8.36 10.23 -17.79
C PRO A 70 6.88 10.24 -18.22
N PRO A 71 6.27 11.41 -18.47
CA PRO A 71 4.88 11.49 -18.92
C PRO A 71 4.60 10.67 -20.18
N THR A 72 5.55 10.62 -21.12
CA THR A 72 5.44 9.85 -22.36
C THR A 72 5.25 8.35 -22.14
N LYS A 73 5.80 7.80 -21.04
CA LYS A 73 5.56 6.41 -20.67
C LYS A 73 4.14 6.20 -20.18
N VAL A 74 3.58 7.17 -19.44
CA VAL A 74 2.20 7.10 -18.92
C VAL A 74 1.19 7.24 -20.06
N GLU A 75 1.45 8.13 -21.02
CA GLU A 75 0.59 8.32 -22.20
C GLU A 75 0.52 7.10 -23.12
N ALA A 76 1.58 6.29 -23.14
CA ALA A 76 1.65 5.06 -23.92
C ALA A 76 0.93 3.86 -23.25
N GLU A 77 0.58 3.96 -21.97
CA GLU A 77 -0.12 2.90 -21.24
C GLU A 77 -1.63 2.94 -21.50
N ARG A 78 -2.25 1.76 -21.49
CA ARG A 78 -3.72 1.64 -21.60
C ARG A 78 -4.39 2.23 -20.36
N ARG A 79 -5.52 2.90 -20.56
CA ARG A 79 -6.29 3.45 -19.44
C ARG A 79 -6.85 2.33 -18.59
N ILE A 80 -6.90 2.53 -17.27
CA ILE A 80 -7.38 1.51 -16.35
C ILE A 80 -8.84 1.10 -16.62
N SER A 81 -9.68 2.03 -17.09
CA SER A 81 -11.04 1.75 -17.53
C SER A 81 -11.11 0.76 -18.69
N GLU A 82 -10.14 0.80 -19.61
CA GLU A 82 -10.09 -0.11 -20.75
C GLU A 82 -9.65 -1.51 -20.31
N VAL A 83 -8.68 -1.58 -19.39
CA VAL A 83 -8.19 -2.85 -18.82
C VAL A 83 -9.31 -3.56 -18.05
N LEU A 84 -10.05 -2.82 -17.22
CA LEU A 84 -11.15 -3.36 -16.40
C LEU A 84 -12.34 -3.83 -17.24
N ASN A 85 -12.67 -3.16 -18.35
CA ASN A 85 -13.76 -3.54 -19.24
C ASN A 85 -13.43 -4.73 -20.16
N SER A 86 -12.17 -5.16 -20.20
CA SER A 86 -11.71 -6.26 -21.04
C SER A 86 -11.64 -7.61 -20.28
N SER A 87 -12.04 -7.62 -19.00
CA SER A 87 -11.96 -8.76 -18.07
C SER A 87 -13.34 -9.36 -17.77
#